data_AF-A0A528A3K5-F1
#
_entry.id   AF-A0A528A3K5-F1
#
_cell.length_a   1.000
_cell.length_b   1.000
_cell.length_c   1.000
_cell.angle_alpha   90.00
_cell.angle_beta   90.00
_cell.angle_gamma   90.00
#
_symmetry.space_group_name_H-M   'P 1'
#
loop_
_entity.id
_entity.type
_entity.pdbx_description
1 polymer ?
#
loop_
_entity_poly.entity_id
_entity_poly.type
_entity_poly.pdbx_seq_one_letter_code
_entity_poly.pdbx_strand_id
1 'polypeptide(L)'
;MSDYGLEVLWLLILASLGLSVVAVVFSILHQRHSQTPAVAYTAGKDVASDAARKVLREFEKNGHSADAALVTWSPDTLRKILADELPETQVIVVSNREPYIHNTRDDGVELLVPASGLVSALEPITRACAGTWIAYGGGSADRLTVDKNDRVEVPPGKPSYTLRRVWLTEEEYQGYYLGFANEGLWPLCHIAFTRPIFRALDWEAYESVNRKFADTVVAEARNERPIVLVQDYHFALLPRMIRERMPEAIVITFWHIPWPNSEVYSICPWRERILDGLLGSSIIGFHTQFHANNFAESVDRFLESRIERADAAISYGGRTTLVHAYP
;
A
#
# COMPACT_ATOMS: atom_id res chain seq x y z
N MET A 1 5.23 -6.23 32.04
CA MET A 1 4.65 -5.16 31.20
C MET A 1 3.74 -5.85 30.21
N SER A 2 2.43 -5.59 30.33
CA SER A 2 1.34 -6.48 29.91
C SER A 2 1.04 -6.48 28.41
N ASP A 3 0.62 -7.64 27.90
CA ASP A 3 0.09 -7.93 26.54
C ASP A 3 -0.91 -6.89 26.00
N TYR A 4 -1.64 -6.21 26.88
CA TYR A 4 -2.62 -5.17 26.52
C TYR A 4 -2.05 -4.00 25.71
N GLY A 5 -0.75 -3.70 25.82
CA GLY A 5 -0.13 -2.61 25.06
C GLY A 5 0.05 -2.94 23.57
N LEU A 6 0.21 -4.23 23.23
CA LEU A 6 0.41 -4.69 21.86
C LEU A 6 -0.92 -4.77 21.11
N GLU A 7 -1.98 -5.27 21.74
CA GLU A 7 -3.33 -5.35 21.13
C GLU A 7 -3.93 -3.96 20.86
N VAL A 8 -3.74 -2.99 21.76
CA VAL A 8 -4.21 -1.60 21.55
C VAL A 8 -3.42 -0.93 20.43
N LEU A 9 -2.12 -1.20 20.30
CA LEU A 9 -1.31 -0.72 19.19
C LEU A 9 -1.79 -1.32 17.86
N TRP A 10 -2.13 -2.62 17.83
CA TRP A 10 -2.67 -3.27 16.64
C TRP A 10 -4.06 -2.75 16.27
N LEU A 11 -4.93 -2.47 17.23
CA LEU A 11 -6.25 -1.85 16.98
C LEU A 11 -6.12 -0.43 16.42
N LEU A 12 -5.16 0.35 16.90
CA LEU A 12 -4.87 1.69 16.37
C LEU A 12 -4.27 1.61 14.96
N ILE A 13 -3.36 0.67 14.69
CA ILE A 13 -2.81 0.41 13.35
C ILE A 13 -3.92 -0.05 12.39
N LEU A 14 -4.86 -0.88 12.84
CA LEU A 14 -6.00 -1.35 12.04
C LEU A 14 -6.96 -0.24 11.66
N ALA A 15 -7.26 0.67 12.61
CA ALA A 15 -8.10 1.85 12.34
C ALA A 15 -7.41 2.81 11.37
N SER A 16 -6.10 3.01 11.54
CA SER A 16 -5.25 3.84 10.68
C SER A 16 -5.24 3.37 9.23
N LEU A 17 -5.12 2.06 9.02
CA LEU A 17 -5.09 1.48 7.67
C LEU A 17 -6.42 1.58 6.93
N GLY A 18 -7.55 1.49 7.64
CA GLY A 18 -8.87 1.74 7.07
C GLY A 18 -9.05 3.19 6.60
N LEU A 19 -8.60 4.16 7.40
CA LEU A 19 -8.62 5.60 7.07
C LEU A 19 -7.71 5.95 5.89
N SER A 20 -6.56 5.27 5.79
CA SER A 20 -5.57 5.46 4.73
C SER A 20 -6.10 5.14 3.33
N VAL A 21 -6.86 4.05 3.20
CA VAL A 21 -7.39 3.64 1.89
C VAL A 21 -8.54 4.55 1.44
N VAL A 22 -9.30 5.12 2.38
CA VAL A 22 -10.39 6.07 2.08
C VAL A 22 -9.86 7.38 1.51
N ALA A 23 -8.84 7.97 2.14
CA ALA A 23 -8.28 9.23 1.67
C ALA A 23 -7.52 9.09 0.34
N VAL A 24 -6.95 7.90 0.11
CA VAL A 24 -6.40 7.49 -1.17
C VAL A 24 -7.47 7.43 -2.26
N VAL A 25 -8.60 6.76 -2.02
CA VAL A 25 -9.73 6.69 -2.97
C VAL A 25 -10.26 8.10 -3.26
N PHE A 26 -10.27 8.99 -2.27
CA PHE A 26 -10.76 10.36 -2.44
C PHE A 26 -9.81 11.25 -3.25
N SER A 27 -8.50 11.13 -3.06
CA SER A 27 -7.52 11.86 -3.88
C SER A 27 -7.61 11.46 -5.37
N ILE A 28 -7.89 10.18 -5.66
CA ILE A 28 -8.20 9.69 -7.01
C ILE A 28 -9.45 10.37 -7.59
N LEU A 29 -10.51 10.51 -6.78
CA LEU A 29 -11.76 11.14 -7.20
C LEU A 29 -11.58 12.66 -7.43
N HIS A 30 -10.79 13.33 -6.58
CA HIS A 30 -10.45 14.74 -6.73
C HIS A 30 -9.69 15.03 -8.04
N GLN A 31 -8.75 14.15 -8.41
CA GLN A 31 -7.99 14.28 -9.67
C GLN A 31 -8.86 14.08 -10.93
N ARG A 32 -9.99 13.34 -10.83
CA ARG A 32 -10.98 13.24 -11.92
C ARG A 32 -11.87 14.50 -12.00
N HIS A 33 -12.23 15.08 -10.87
CA HIS A 33 -13.08 16.26 -10.81
C HIS A 33 -12.38 17.53 -11.33
N SER A 34 -11.06 17.62 -11.21
CA SER A 34 -10.27 18.72 -11.80
C SER A 34 -10.10 18.62 -13.33
N GLN A 35 -10.49 17.50 -13.95
CA GLN A 35 -10.35 17.25 -15.40
C GLN A 35 -11.68 17.20 -16.19
N THR A 36 -12.84 17.34 -15.56
CA THR A 36 -14.15 17.18 -16.24
C THR A 36 -14.99 18.46 -16.21
N PRO A 37 -15.49 18.99 -17.34
CA PRO A 37 -16.45 20.11 -17.35
C PRO A 37 -17.80 19.66 -16.78
N ALA A 38 -18.41 20.50 -15.94
CA ALA A 38 -19.64 20.20 -15.22
C ALA A 38 -20.82 19.90 -16.16
N VAL A 39 -21.41 18.71 -16.02
CA VAL A 39 -22.77 18.40 -16.52
C VAL A 39 -23.64 18.08 -15.30
N ALA A 40 -24.72 18.85 -15.15
CA ALA A 40 -25.66 18.75 -14.06
C ALA A 40 -26.58 17.52 -14.23
N TYR A 41 -26.70 16.69 -13.19
CA TYR A 41 -27.77 15.70 -13.07
C TYR A 41 -28.51 15.88 -11.75
N THR A 42 -29.85 15.89 -11.84
CA THR A 42 -30.78 16.24 -10.76
C THR A 42 -31.09 15.07 -9.83
N ALA A 43 -31.10 15.41 -8.54
CA ALA A 43 -31.28 14.62 -7.32
C ALA A 43 -32.43 13.59 -7.27
N GLY A 44 -32.09 12.38 -6.81
CA GLY A 44 -32.90 11.61 -5.86
C GLY A 44 -32.20 11.65 -4.49
N LYS A 45 -32.89 12.15 -3.45
CA LYS A 45 -32.31 12.40 -2.12
C LYS A 45 -32.18 11.11 -1.32
N ASP A 46 -30.96 10.65 -1.11
CA ASP A 46 -30.63 9.57 -0.18
C ASP A 46 -29.90 10.15 1.04
N VAL A 47 -30.50 10.02 2.22
CA VAL A 47 -30.07 10.70 3.46
C VAL A 47 -28.66 10.27 3.88
N ALA A 48 -28.25 9.04 3.52
CA ALA A 48 -26.91 8.53 3.75
C ALA A 48 -25.84 9.19 2.84
N SER A 49 -26.20 9.52 1.59
CA SER A 49 -25.34 10.22 0.63
C SER A 49 -25.09 11.67 1.04
N ASP A 50 -26.12 12.35 1.55
CA ASP A 50 -25.99 13.73 2.05
C ASP A 50 -25.23 13.79 3.38
N ALA A 51 -25.40 12.79 4.25
CA ALA A 51 -24.60 12.66 5.47
C ALA A 51 -23.12 12.44 5.17
N ALA A 52 -22.79 11.55 4.23
CA ALA A 52 -21.43 11.34 3.76
C ALA A 52 -20.84 12.62 3.14
N ARG A 53 -21.57 13.28 2.23
CA ARG A 53 -21.12 14.56 1.62
C ARG A 53 -20.92 15.68 2.62
N LYS A 54 -21.75 15.75 3.66
CA LYS A 54 -21.63 16.77 4.71
C LYS A 54 -20.39 16.52 5.59
N VAL A 55 -20.17 15.28 5.99
CA VAL A 55 -18.97 14.86 6.74
C VAL A 55 -17.70 15.09 5.92
N LEU A 56 -17.72 14.78 4.62
CA LEU A 56 -16.60 15.04 3.71
C LEU A 56 -16.29 16.53 3.55
N ARG A 57 -17.30 17.40 3.39
CA ARG A 57 -17.12 18.86 3.32
C ARG A 57 -16.59 19.46 4.63
N GLU A 58 -16.94 18.87 5.78
CA GLU A 58 -16.42 19.29 7.08
C GLU A 58 -14.98 18.80 7.31
N PHE A 59 -14.60 17.64 6.75
CA PHE A 59 -13.21 17.15 6.77
C PHE A 59 -12.29 18.00 5.88
N GLU A 60 -12.73 18.34 4.66
CA GLU A 60 -12.03 19.24 3.73
C GLU A 60 -11.79 20.64 4.29
N LYS A 61 -12.74 21.18 5.07
CA LYS A 61 -12.62 22.54 5.63
C LYS A 61 -11.76 22.63 6.88
N ASN A 62 -11.74 21.60 7.71
CA ASN A 62 -11.20 21.71 9.07
C ASN A 62 -10.01 20.78 9.34
N GLY A 63 -9.70 19.81 8.47
CA GLY A 63 -8.56 18.87 8.62
C GLY A 63 -8.56 18.04 9.91
N HIS A 64 -9.52 18.23 10.81
CA HIS A 64 -9.54 17.72 12.19
C HIS A 64 -10.96 17.62 12.78
N SER A 65 -12.02 17.49 11.98
CA SER A 65 -13.35 17.32 12.59
C SER A 65 -13.48 15.92 13.20
N ALA A 66 -13.47 15.85 14.53
CA ALA A 66 -13.70 14.64 15.33
C ALA A 66 -15.05 13.95 15.04
N ASP A 67 -16.00 14.65 14.40
CA ASP A 67 -17.31 14.08 14.05
C ASP A 67 -17.27 13.16 12.80
N ALA A 68 -16.25 13.27 11.94
CA ALA A 68 -16.06 12.33 10.83
C ALA A 68 -15.66 10.92 11.30
N ALA A 69 -15.13 10.81 12.53
CA ALA A 69 -14.77 9.55 13.16
C ALA A 69 -15.99 8.75 13.67
N LEU A 70 -17.20 9.30 13.60
CA LEU A 70 -18.44 8.64 14.05
C LEU A 70 -19.19 7.88 12.94
N VAL A 71 -18.72 7.90 11.70
CA VAL A 71 -19.19 6.94 10.69
C VAL A 71 -18.58 5.59 11.06
N THR A 72 -19.42 4.63 11.43
CA THR A 72 -19.01 3.24 11.66
C THR A 72 -18.60 2.65 10.32
N TRP A 73 -17.34 2.83 9.95
CA TRP A 73 -16.76 2.30 8.72
C TRP A 73 -16.81 0.78 8.77
N SER A 74 -17.44 0.19 7.76
CA SER A 74 -17.53 -1.27 7.61
C SER A 74 -17.03 -1.67 6.22
N PRO A 75 -16.58 -2.93 6.04
CA PRO A 75 -16.32 -3.52 4.73
C PRO A 75 -17.42 -3.25 3.70
N ASP A 76 -18.69 -3.23 4.15
CA ASP A 76 -19.85 -3.01 3.30
C ASP A 76 -20.02 -1.54 2.88
N THR A 77 -19.71 -0.58 3.77
CA THR A 77 -19.73 0.85 3.46
C THR A 77 -18.66 1.19 2.42
N LEU A 78 -17.46 0.66 2.59
CA LEU A 78 -16.38 0.84 1.62
C LEU A 78 -16.68 0.17 0.29
N ARG A 79 -17.29 -1.04 0.31
CA ARG A 79 -17.77 -1.71 -0.89
C ARG A 79 -18.78 -0.88 -1.66
N LYS A 80 -19.75 -0.28 -0.98
CA LYS A 80 -20.74 0.60 -1.61
C LYS A 80 -20.08 1.82 -2.25
N ILE A 81 -19.18 2.49 -1.53
CA ILE A 81 -18.46 3.64 -2.08
C ILE A 81 -17.64 3.25 -3.32
N LEU A 82 -16.91 2.13 -3.26
CA LEU A 82 -16.12 1.66 -4.40
C LEU A 82 -17.01 1.19 -5.57
N ALA A 83 -18.15 0.56 -5.29
CA ALA A 83 -19.09 0.14 -6.33
C ALA A 83 -19.83 1.33 -6.97
N ASP A 84 -20.17 2.35 -6.20
CA ASP A 84 -20.93 3.51 -6.67
C ASP A 84 -20.03 4.54 -7.38
N GLU A 85 -18.84 4.79 -6.85
CA GLU A 85 -17.91 5.80 -7.37
C GLU A 85 -16.89 5.24 -8.38
N LEU A 86 -16.60 3.93 -8.31
CA LEU A 86 -15.55 3.26 -9.09
C LEU A 86 -15.97 1.86 -9.64
N PRO A 87 -17.15 1.71 -10.27
CA PRO A 87 -17.78 0.40 -10.59
C PRO A 87 -16.93 -0.55 -11.45
N GLU A 88 -16.02 -0.04 -12.27
CA GLU A 88 -15.18 -0.83 -13.20
C GLU A 88 -13.70 -0.90 -12.76
N THR A 89 -13.40 -0.44 -11.54
CA THR A 89 -12.01 -0.25 -11.13
C THR A 89 -11.44 -1.54 -10.55
N GLN A 90 -10.47 -2.11 -11.26
CA GLN A 90 -9.67 -3.20 -10.75
C GLN A 90 -8.77 -2.70 -9.61
N VAL A 91 -8.83 -3.39 -8.47
CA VAL A 91 -7.93 -3.18 -7.34
C VAL A 91 -6.95 -4.34 -7.25
N ILE A 92 -5.66 -4.00 -7.23
CA ILE A 92 -4.54 -4.93 -7.03
C ILE A 92 -3.85 -4.53 -5.72
N VAL A 93 -3.77 -5.44 -4.75
CA VAL A 93 -3.00 -5.25 -3.52
C VAL A 93 -1.66 -5.95 -3.68
N VAL A 94 -0.57 -5.31 -3.29
CA VAL A 94 0.77 -5.92 -3.31
C VAL A 94 1.39 -5.82 -1.93
N SER A 95 1.69 -6.95 -1.29
CA SER A 95 2.32 -7.00 0.04
C SER A 95 3.31 -8.16 0.13
N ASN A 96 4.31 -8.02 1.02
CA ASN A 96 5.32 -9.06 1.14
C ASN A 96 4.71 -10.32 1.77
N ARG A 97 3.87 -10.16 2.80
CA ARG A 97 3.14 -11.28 3.40
C ARG A 97 1.83 -11.54 2.71
N GLU A 98 1.53 -12.81 2.51
CA GLU A 98 0.24 -13.28 2.00
C GLU A 98 -0.82 -13.42 3.11
N PRO A 99 -2.12 -13.31 2.77
CA PRO A 99 -3.22 -13.44 3.72
C PRO A 99 -3.54 -14.90 4.10
N TYR A 100 -3.11 -15.87 3.29
CA TYR A 100 -3.40 -17.30 3.44
C TYR A 100 -2.15 -18.12 3.11
N ILE A 101 -1.57 -18.81 4.09
CA ILE A 101 -0.36 -19.62 3.94
C ILE A 101 -0.73 -21.10 4.02
N HIS A 102 -0.26 -21.93 3.10
CA HIS A 102 -0.44 -23.38 3.16
C HIS A 102 0.87 -24.06 3.58
N ASN A 103 0.80 -24.90 4.60
CA ASN A 103 1.94 -25.65 5.10
C ASN A 103 1.71 -27.16 5.01
N THR A 104 2.78 -27.88 4.71
CA THR A 104 2.78 -29.35 4.77
C THR A 104 2.81 -29.79 6.22
N ARG A 105 1.92 -30.71 6.57
CA ARG A 105 1.86 -31.44 7.85
C ARG A 105 1.80 -32.94 7.60
N ASP A 106 1.98 -33.72 8.65
CA ASP A 106 1.97 -35.20 8.59
C ASP A 106 0.65 -35.76 8.01
N ASP A 107 -0.45 -35.04 8.16
CA ASP A 107 -1.81 -35.41 7.74
C ASP A 107 -2.30 -34.68 6.47
N GLY A 108 -1.46 -33.85 5.83
CA GLY A 108 -1.78 -33.18 4.58
C GLY A 108 -1.38 -31.70 4.55
N VAL A 109 -2.26 -30.87 3.98
CA VAL A 109 -2.03 -29.43 3.83
C VAL A 109 -2.85 -28.67 4.87
N GLU A 110 -2.19 -27.95 5.75
CA GLU A 110 -2.81 -27.05 6.72
C GLU A 110 -2.83 -25.62 6.18
N LEU A 111 -3.98 -24.96 6.30
CA LEU A 111 -4.11 -23.53 6.04
C LEU A 111 -3.86 -22.74 7.34
N LEU A 112 -2.90 -21.83 7.28
CA LEU A 112 -2.63 -20.82 8.30
C LEU A 112 -3.07 -19.45 7.81
N VAL A 113 -3.94 -18.78 8.57
CA VAL A 113 -4.27 -17.37 8.38
C VAL A 113 -3.40 -16.55 9.33
N PRO A 114 -2.43 -15.76 8.84
CA PRO A 114 -1.53 -15.01 9.72
C PRO A 114 -2.29 -13.93 10.47
N ALA A 115 -2.01 -13.79 11.77
CA ALA A 115 -2.44 -12.62 12.52
C ALA A 115 -1.66 -11.39 12.03
N SER A 116 -2.24 -10.65 11.07
CA SER A 116 -1.61 -9.49 10.44
C SER A 116 -2.57 -8.32 10.38
N GLY A 117 -2.17 -7.18 10.99
CA GLY A 117 -2.95 -5.94 10.92
C GLY A 117 -3.19 -5.47 9.48
N LEU A 118 -2.20 -5.67 8.60
CA LEU A 118 -2.30 -5.34 7.19
C LEU A 118 -3.42 -6.15 6.49
N VAL A 119 -3.44 -7.46 6.71
CA VAL A 119 -4.43 -8.36 6.09
C VAL A 119 -5.83 -8.00 6.53
N SER A 120 -6.05 -7.86 7.84
CA SER A 120 -7.35 -7.50 8.39
C SER A 120 -7.87 -6.15 7.90
N ALA A 121 -6.99 -5.18 7.60
CA ALA A 121 -7.39 -3.88 7.07
C ALA A 121 -7.70 -3.90 5.57
N LEU A 122 -6.92 -4.63 4.77
CA LEU A 122 -7.01 -4.58 3.30
C LEU A 122 -7.86 -5.70 2.69
N GLU A 123 -8.05 -6.82 3.38
CA GLU A 123 -8.88 -7.92 2.89
C GLU A 123 -10.34 -7.49 2.65
N PRO A 124 -11.01 -6.73 3.53
CA PRO A 124 -12.33 -6.15 3.25
C PRO A 124 -12.45 -5.46 1.89
N ILE A 125 -11.42 -4.68 1.54
CA ILE A 125 -11.34 -3.86 0.34
C ILE A 125 -11.15 -4.75 -0.88
N THR A 126 -10.22 -5.71 -0.76
CA THR A 126 -9.91 -6.66 -1.83
C THR A 126 -11.13 -7.53 -2.16
N ARG A 127 -11.84 -8.00 -1.13
CA ARG A 127 -13.10 -8.77 -1.27
C ARG A 127 -14.23 -7.94 -1.87
N ALA A 128 -14.29 -6.65 -1.54
CA ALA A 128 -15.31 -5.74 -2.06
C ALA A 128 -15.15 -5.50 -3.57
N CYS A 129 -13.91 -5.45 -4.06
CA CYS A 129 -13.60 -5.18 -5.46
C CYS A 129 -13.39 -6.45 -6.31
N ALA A 130 -13.59 -7.64 -5.74
CA ALA A 130 -13.17 -8.90 -6.35
C ALA A 130 -11.72 -8.82 -6.91
N GLY A 131 -10.85 -8.19 -6.13
CA GLY A 131 -9.53 -7.76 -6.55
C GLY A 131 -8.51 -8.90 -6.63
N THR A 132 -7.27 -8.53 -6.90
CA THR A 132 -6.14 -9.48 -6.90
C THR A 132 -5.16 -9.08 -5.81
N TRP A 133 -4.82 -10.01 -4.93
CA TRP A 133 -3.77 -9.84 -3.93
C TRP A 133 -2.50 -10.52 -4.43
N ILE A 134 -1.42 -9.78 -4.60
CA ILE A 134 -0.10 -10.29 -5.03
C ILE A 134 0.82 -10.33 -3.81
N ALA A 135 1.34 -11.50 -3.48
CA ALA A 135 2.23 -11.67 -2.33
C ALA A 135 3.28 -12.76 -2.55
N TYR A 136 4.33 -12.76 -1.73
CA TYR A 136 5.29 -13.87 -1.70
C TYR A 136 4.60 -15.12 -1.12
N GLY A 137 4.69 -16.24 -1.85
CA GLY A 137 4.23 -17.55 -1.39
C GLY A 137 5.32 -18.24 -0.56
N GLY A 138 5.25 -18.09 0.76
CA GLY A 138 6.29 -18.57 1.69
C GLY A 138 5.97 -19.89 2.38
N GLY A 139 4.75 -20.39 2.23
CA GLY A 139 4.31 -21.65 2.81
C GLY A 139 4.90 -22.87 2.13
N SER A 140 5.20 -23.89 2.93
CA SER A 140 5.81 -25.14 2.45
C SER A 140 4.92 -25.95 1.49
N ALA A 141 3.61 -25.70 1.48
CA ALA A 141 2.65 -26.34 0.57
C ALA A 141 2.01 -25.35 -0.42
N ASP A 142 2.42 -24.08 -0.46
CA ASP A 142 1.76 -23.09 -1.31
C ASP A 142 1.83 -23.39 -2.80
N ARG A 143 2.93 -24.01 -3.26
CA ARG A 143 3.07 -24.45 -4.66
C ARG A 143 2.11 -25.57 -5.03
N LEU A 144 1.61 -26.32 -4.05
CA LEU A 144 0.69 -27.44 -4.27
C LEU A 144 -0.76 -26.96 -4.36
N THR A 145 -1.06 -25.72 -3.97
CA THR A 145 -2.44 -25.20 -3.83
C THR A 145 -2.81 -24.16 -4.87
N VAL A 146 -1.88 -23.81 -5.77
CA VAL A 146 -2.10 -22.84 -6.84
C VAL A 146 -2.51 -23.50 -8.16
N ASP A 147 -3.15 -22.71 -9.02
CA ASP A 147 -3.38 -23.06 -10.42
C ASP A 147 -2.10 -22.93 -11.28
N LYS A 148 -2.23 -23.19 -12.59
CA LYS A 148 -1.13 -23.06 -13.57
C LYS A 148 -0.55 -21.65 -13.70
N ASN A 149 -1.22 -20.64 -13.15
CA ASN A 149 -0.79 -19.25 -13.14
C ASN A 149 -0.46 -18.80 -11.72
N ASP A 150 -0.08 -19.70 -10.81
CA ASP A 150 0.26 -19.37 -9.42
C ASP A 150 -0.85 -18.64 -8.63
N ARG A 151 -2.13 -18.83 -8.99
CA ARG A 151 -3.29 -18.21 -8.35
C ARG A 151 -4.01 -19.19 -7.45
N VAL A 152 -4.60 -18.69 -6.36
CA VAL A 152 -5.52 -19.41 -5.49
C VAL A 152 -6.72 -18.52 -5.15
N GLU A 153 -7.91 -19.10 -5.19
CA GLU A 153 -9.17 -18.41 -4.91
C GLU A 153 -9.43 -18.39 -3.41
N VAL A 154 -9.65 -17.19 -2.85
CA VAL A 154 -9.71 -16.96 -1.39
C VAL A 154 -10.88 -16.01 -1.00
N PRO A 155 -11.38 -16.07 0.24
CA PRO A 155 -11.10 -17.05 1.28
C PRO A 155 -11.58 -18.48 0.93
N PRO A 156 -10.97 -19.53 1.50
CA PRO A 156 -11.41 -20.91 1.29
C PRO A 156 -12.87 -21.13 1.66
N GLY A 157 -13.58 -21.96 0.89
CA GLY A 157 -15.00 -22.28 1.07
C GLY A 157 -15.97 -21.20 0.56
N LYS A 158 -15.57 -19.92 0.51
CA LYS A 158 -16.35 -18.84 -0.11
C LYS A 158 -15.43 -17.85 -0.84
N PRO A 159 -14.88 -18.25 -2.00
CA PRO A 159 -14.04 -17.38 -2.81
C PRO A 159 -14.70 -16.05 -3.12
N SER A 160 -13.93 -14.97 -2.97
CA SER A 160 -14.36 -13.61 -3.27
C SER A 160 -13.26 -12.72 -3.86
N TYR A 161 -12.01 -13.19 -3.88
CA TYR A 161 -10.89 -12.53 -4.55
C TYR A 161 -9.80 -13.56 -4.86
N THR A 162 -8.85 -13.17 -5.72
CA THR A 162 -7.75 -14.03 -6.12
C THR A 162 -6.47 -13.65 -5.37
N LEU A 163 -5.78 -14.62 -4.79
CA LEU A 163 -4.41 -14.48 -4.30
C LEU A 163 -3.44 -15.01 -5.38
N ARG A 164 -2.61 -14.14 -5.92
CA ARG A 164 -1.52 -14.45 -6.84
C ARG A 164 -0.20 -14.53 -6.08
N ARG A 165 0.43 -15.70 -6.09
CA ARG A 165 1.72 -15.91 -5.43
C ARG A 165 2.88 -15.57 -6.35
N VAL A 166 3.89 -14.93 -5.77
CA VAL A 166 5.20 -14.69 -6.38
C VAL A 166 6.22 -15.56 -5.69
N TRP A 167 7.04 -16.23 -6.47
CA TRP A 167 8.04 -17.16 -5.95
C TRP A 167 9.41 -16.51 -5.86
N LEU A 168 10.04 -16.66 -4.70
CA LEU A 168 11.42 -16.27 -4.48
C LEU A 168 12.31 -17.52 -4.41
N THR A 169 13.51 -17.40 -4.97
CA THR A 169 14.62 -18.31 -4.69
C THR A 169 15.13 -18.07 -3.26
N GLU A 170 15.91 -19.00 -2.73
CA GLU A 170 16.52 -18.84 -1.41
C GLU A 170 17.45 -17.62 -1.40
N GLU A 171 18.24 -17.44 -2.45
CA GLU A 171 19.15 -16.30 -2.60
C GLU A 171 18.40 -14.96 -2.64
N GLU A 172 17.28 -14.90 -3.36
CA GLU A 172 16.41 -13.72 -3.34
C GLU A 172 15.82 -13.49 -1.96
N TYR A 173 15.29 -14.52 -1.29
CA TYR A 173 14.74 -14.36 0.05
C TYR A 173 15.79 -13.86 1.06
N GLN A 174 17.00 -14.42 1.03
CA GLN A 174 18.11 -14.00 1.86
C GLN A 174 18.53 -12.55 1.55
N GLY A 175 18.75 -12.20 0.29
CA GLY A 175 19.25 -10.87 -0.09
C GLY A 175 18.20 -9.76 0.04
N TYR A 176 16.97 -10.00 -0.43
CA TYR A 176 15.89 -9.01 -0.39
C TYR A 176 15.25 -8.90 0.99
N TYR A 177 14.77 -10.01 1.55
CA TYR A 177 13.94 -9.97 2.75
C TYR A 177 14.81 -9.87 4.00
N LEU A 178 15.73 -10.83 4.20
CA LEU A 178 16.57 -10.83 5.40
C LEU A 178 17.64 -9.72 5.34
N GLY A 179 18.30 -9.56 4.19
CA GLY A 179 19.33 -8.56 3.95
C GLY A 179 18.77 -7.15 3.82
N PHE A 180 18.50 -6.70 2.60
CA PHE A 180 18.25 -5.28 2.32
C PHE A 180 17.07 -4.71 3.12
N ALA A 181 15.95 -5.43 3.16
CA ALA A 181 14.75 -4.97 3.87
C ALA A 181 14.96 -4.99 5.40
N ASN A 182 15.31 -6.14 6.00
CA ASN A 182 15.31 -6.29 7.45
C ASN A 182 16.65 -5.96 8.15
N GLU A 183 17.80 -6.18 7.53
CA GLU A 183 19.10 -5.74 8.08
C GLU A 183 19.49 -4.32 7.63
N GLY A 184 18.95 -3.84 6.52
CA GLY A 184 19.24 -2.51 5.96
C GLY A 184 18.18 -1.46 6.30
N LEU A 185 17.05 -1.50 5.61
CA LEU A 185 16.00 -0.47 5.69
C LEU A 185 15.30 -0.42 7.04
N TRP A 186 14.96 -1.57 7.62
CA TRP A 186 14.24 -1.63 8.88
C TRP A 186 14.99 -0.92 10.02
N PRO A 187 16.26 -1.25 10.34
CA PRO A 187 16.99 -0.57 11.41
C PRO A 187 17.30 0.90 11.07
N LEU A 188 17.53 1.22 9.79
CA LEU A 188 17.71 2.61 9.34
C LEU A 188 16.48 3.45 9.68
N CYS A 189 15.29 2.95 9.34
CA CYS A 189 14.04 3.70 9.47
C CYS A 189 13.55 3.79 10.92
N HIS A 190 13.80 2.75 11.72
CA HIS A 190 13.47 2.76 13.15
C HIS A 190 14.49 3.52 14.01
N ILE A 191 15.60 3.98 13.42
CA ILE A 191 16.72 4.55 14.17
C ILE A 191 17.13 3.57 15.30
N ALA A 192 17.23 2.29 14.93
CA ALA A 192 17.45 1.22 15.88
C ALA A 192 18.88 1.29 16.46
N PHE A 193 19.08 0.69 17.64
CA PHE A 193 20.41 0.57 18.23
C PHE A 193 21.35 -0.34 17.41
N THR A 194 20.80 -1.18 16.54
CA THR A 194 21.56 -1.99 15.59
C THR A 194 21.87 -1.18 14.34
N ARG A 195 23.15 -1.17 13.94
CA ARG A 195 23.58 -0.46 12.73
C ARG A 195 22.98 -1.10 11.47
N PRO A 196 22.41 -0.32 10.53
CA PRO A 196 21.94 -0.86 9.27
C PRO A 196 23.10 -1.41 8.43
N ILE A 197 22.88 -2.55 7.79
CA ILE A 197 23.86 -3.22 6.93
C ILE A 197 23.40 -3.13 5.48
N PHE A 198 24.28 -2.64 4.62
CA PHE A 198 24.03 -2.44 3.21
C PHE A 198 25.09 -3.17 2.39
N ARG A 199 24.70 -4.24 1.70
CA ARG A 199 25.56 -5.01 0.80
C ARG A 199 25.05 -4.86 -0.64
N ALA A 200 25.96 -4.78 -1.60
CA ALA A 200 25.58 -4.61 -3.01
C ALA A 200 24.73 -5.78 -3.55
N LEU A 201 25.06 -7.01 -3.15
CA LEU A 201 24.29 -8.20 -3.52
C LEU A 201 22.86 -8.18 -2.95
N ASP A 202 22.69 -7.69 -1.71
CA ASP A 202 21.36 -7.54 -1.10
C ASP A 202 20.52 -6.52 -1.87
N TRP A 203 21.13 -5.42 -2.34
CA TRP A 203 20.48 -4.44 -3.20
C TRP A 203 20.08 -5.02 -4.56
N GLU A 204 20.95 -5.79 -5.21
CA GLU A 204 20.65 -6.45 -6.48
C GLU A 204 19.46 -7.42 -6.34
N ALA A 205 19.44 -8.20 -5.25
CA ALA A 205 18.29 -9.03 -4.91
C ALA A 205 17.04 -8.19 -4.67
N TYR A 206 17.16 -7.07 -3.94
CA TYR A 206 16.04 -6.18 -3.66
C TYR A 206 15.41 -5.58 -4.93
N GLU A 207 16.25 -5.13 -5.86
CA GLU A 207 15.82 -4.61 -7.16
C GLU A 207 15.22 -5.73 -8.03
N SER A 208 15.83 -6.91 -8.07
CA SER A 208 15.32 -8.08 -8.80
C SER A 208 13.92 -8.49 -8.32
N VAL A 209 13.73 -8.58 -7.00
CA VAL A 209 12.44 -8.94 -6.42
C VAL A 209 11.38 -7.87 -6.70
N ASN A 210 11.69 -6.58 -6.51
CA ASN A 210 10.77 -5.49 -6.87
C ASN A 210 10.35 -5.57 -8.35
N ARG A 211 11.28 -5.91 -9.24
CA ARG A 211 11.01 -6.08 -10.68
C ARG A 211 10.10 -7.26 -10.95
N LYS A 212 10.31 -8.40 -10.29
CA LYS A 212 9.44 -9.59 -10.40
C LYS A 212 8.00 -9.30 -9.96
N PHE A 213 7.84 -8.56 -8.86
CA PHE A 213 6.53 -8.10 -8.41
C PHE A 213 5.89 -7.12 -9.41
N ALA A 214 6.67 -6.17 -9.94
CA ALA A 214 6.19 -5.25 -10.97
C ALA A 214 5.73 -5.98 -12.24
N ASP A 215 6.46 -7.01 -12.68
CA ASP A 215 6.08 -7.85 -13.82
C ASP A 215 4.76 -8.60 -13.54
N THR A 216 4.59 -9.09 -12.31
CA THR A 216 3.38 -9.78 -11.88
C THR A 216 2.17 -8.84 -11.83
N VAL A 217 2.34 -7.61 -11.34
CA VAL A 217 1.28 -6.58 -11.35
C VAL A 217 0.79 -6.32 -12.78
N VAL A 218 1.72 -6.13 -13.72
CA VAL A 218 1.39 -5.89 -15.13
C VAL A 218 0.67 -7.10 -15.74
N ALA A 219 1.09 -8.32 -15.41
CA ALA A 219 0.45 -9.54 -15.91
C ALA A 219 -0.97 -9.77 -15.34
N GLU A 220 -1.26 -9.29 -14.12
CA GLU A 220 -2.56 -9.39 -13.49
C GLU A 220 -3.50 -8.23 -13.83
N ALA A 221 -2.98 -7.12 -14.35
CA ALA A 221 -3.78 -5.99 -14.76
C ALA A 221 -4.70 -6.34 -15.95
N ARG A 222 -5.99 -6.02 -15.81
CA ARG A 222 -7.06 -6.28 -16.77
C ARG A 222 -7.46 -5.01 -17.54
N ASN A 223 -6.97 -3.85 -17.12
CA ASN A 223 -7.19 -2.57 -17.76
C ASN A 223 -5.94 -1.68 -17.63
N GLU A 224 -5.93 -0.55 -18.33
CA GLU A 224 -4.77 0.36 -18.38
C GLU A 224 -4.63 1.24 -17.13
N ARG A 225 -5.69 1.33 -16.31
CA ARG A 225 -5.77 2.23 -15.15
C ARG A 225 -6.21 1.49 -13.87
N PRO A 226 -5.51 0.42 -13.45
CA PRO A 226 -5.84 -0.26 -12.21
C PRO A 226 -5.45 0.62 -11.01
N ILE A 227 -6.11 0.41 -9.88
CA ILE A 227 -5.64 0.89 -8.58
C ILE A 227 -4.70 -0.17 -8.02
N VAL A 228 -3.44 0.20 -7.79
CA VAL A 228 -2.42 -0.68 -7.21
C VAL A 228 -2.04 -0.17 -5.84
N LEU A 229 -2.36 -0.95 -4.80
CA LEU A 229 -2.07 -0.66 -3.40
C LEU A 229 -0.77 -1.37 -3.00
N VAL A 230 0.36 -0.68 -3.07
CA VAL A 230 1.69 -1.17 -2.69
C VAL A 230 1.89 -1.00 -1.19
N GLN A 231 2.21 -2.10 -0.51
CA GLN A 231 2.33 -2.13 0.94
C GLN A 231 3.78 -2.29 1.39
N ASP A 232 4.22 -1.28 2.12
CA ASP A 232 5.37 -1.29 3.01
C ASP A 232 6.77 -1.23 2.38
N TYR A 233 7.78 -1.08 3.24
CA TYR A 233 9.18 -0.80 2.88
C TYR A 233 9.87 -1.88 2.04
N HIS A 234 9.26 -3.05 1.91
CA HIS A 234 9.75 -4.11 1.05
C HIS A 234 9.67 -3.74 -0.45
N PHE A 235 8.80 -2.80 -0.82
CA PHE A 235 8.52 -2.48 -2.22
C PHE A 235 8.77 -1.02 -2.58
N ALA A 236 9.87 -0.44 -2.12
CA ALA A 236 10.14 0.97 -2.36
C ALA A 236 10.40 1.31 -3.85
N LEU A 237 10.83 0.34 -4.67
CA LEU A 237 11.12 0.55 -6.11
C LEU A 237 9.92 0.20 -7.00
N LEU A 238 9.03 -0.64 -6.50
CA LEU A 238 7.87 -1.14 -7.22
C LEU A 238 7.01 -0.04 -7.85
N PRO A 239 6.71 1.11 -7.21
CA PRO A 239 5.83 2.11 -7.79
C PRO A 239 6.37 2.71 -9.09
N ARG A 240 7.66 3.06 -9.13
CA ARG A 240 8.32 3.54 -10.37
C ARG A 240 8.31 2.47 -11.45
N MET A 241 8.64 1.22 -11.11
CA MET A 241 8.66 0.11 -12.07
C MET A 241 7.27 -0.19 -12.67
N ILE A 242 6.22 -0.11 -11.86
CA ILE A 242 4.83 -0.19 -12.36
C ILE A 242 4.56 0.99 -13.29
N ARG A 243 4.92 2.21 -12.87
CA ARG A 243 4.59 3.42 -13.61
C ARG A 243 5.23 3.49 -14.99
N GLU A 244 6.45 2.98 -15.13
CA GLU A 244 7.15 2.89 -16.42
C GLU A 244 6.42 2.00 -17.42
N ARG A 245 5.71 0.97 -16.95
CA ARG A 245 5.01 -0.02 -17.78
C ARG A 245 3.51 0.29 -17.91
N MET A 246 2.94 0.94 -16.91
CA MET A 246 1.54 1.33 -16.82
C MET A 246 1.44 2.81 -16.41
N PRO A 247 1.64 3.75 -17.35
CA PRO A 247 1.67 5.18 -17.05
C PRO A 247 0.40 5.73 -16.40
N GLU A 248 -0.76 5.14 -16.73
CA GLU A 248 -2.09 5.55 -16.26
C GLU A 248 -2.52 4.88 -14.96
N ALA A 249 -1.81 3.84 -14.50
CA ALA A 249 -2.15 3.13 -13.27
C ALA A 249 -2.16 4.07 -12.07
N ILE A 250 -3.10 3.91 -11.15
CA ILE A 250 -3.10 4.68 -9.92
C ILE A 250 -2.35 3.87 -8.88
N VAL A 251 -1.09 4.24 -8.63
CA VAL A 251 -0.25 3.55 -7.65
C VAL A 251 -0.31 4.28 -6.32
N ILE A 252 -0.72 3.59 -5.27
CA ILE A 252 -0.71 4.10 -3.92
C ILE A 252 0.23 3.27 -3.09
N THR A 253 1.20 3.94 -2.48
CA THR A 253 2.12 3.30 -1.54
C THR A 253 1.75 3.69 -0.13
N PHE A 254 1.67 2.72 0.77
CA PHE A 254 1.58 3.00 2.20
C PHE A 254 2.84 2.50 2.91
N TRP A 255 3.51 3.39 3.63
CA TRP A 255 4.74 3.11 4.37
C TRP A 255 4.42 2.90 5.85
N HIS A 256 4.49 1.64 6.31
CA HIS A 256 3.97 1.25 7.64
C HIS A 256 4.97 1.45 8.77
N ILE A 257 6.26 1.52 8.45
CA ILE A 257 7.30 1.78 9.44
C ILE A 257 7.56 3.29 9.58
N PRO A 258 8.32 3.75 10.59
CA PRO A 258 8.72 5.15 10.66
C PRO A 258 9.51 5.59 9.41
N TRP A 259 9.49 6.89 9.12
CA TRP A 259 10.42 7.49 8.17
C TRP A 259 11.44 8.36 8.93
N PRO A 260 12.75 8.09 8.82
CA PRO A 260 13.76 8.79 9.59
C PRO A 260 13.99 10.21 9.04
N ASN A 261 14.63 11.08 9.82
CA ASN A 261 15.04 12.39 9.30
C ASN A 261 16.07 12.24 8.16
N SER A 262 16.24 13.29 7.36
CA SER A 262 17.09 13.25 6.16
C SER A 262 18.57 12.96 6.45
N GLU A 263 19.06 13.31 7.65
CA GLU A 263 20.44 13.03 8.07
C GLU A 263 20.67 11.54 8.31
N VAL A 264 19.78 10.88 9.06
CA VAL A 264 19.85 9.43 9.26
C VAL A 264 19.61 8.71 7.94
N TYR A 265 18.63 9.13 7.15
CA TYR A 265 18.33 8.53 5.85
C TYR A 265 19.53 8.56 4.89
N SER A 266 20.40 9.58 5.00
CA SER A 266 21.60 9.73 4.16
C SER A 266 22.58 8.55 4.22
N ILE A 267 22.50 7.73 5.28
CA ILE A 267 23.31 6.52 5.47
C ILE A 267 23.05 5.48 4.36
N CYS A 268 21.85 5.44 3.78
CA CYS A 268 21.54 4.49 2.71
C CYS A 268 22.31 4.84 1.42
N PRO A 269 23.12 3.92 0.87
CA PRO A 269 23.86 4.17 -0.37
C PRO A 269 22.96 4.39 -1.59
N TRP A 270 21.77 3.76 -1.60
CA TRP A 270 20.80 3.81 -2.70
C TRP A 270 19.62 4.74 -2.41
N ARG A 271 19.78 5.70 -1.49
CA ARG A 271 18.74 6.67 -1.08
C ARG A 271 17.99 7.30 -2.26
N GLU A 272 18.71 7.78 -3.28
CA GLU A 272 18.10 8.44 -4.45
C GLU A 272 17.22 7.48 -5.26
N ARG A 273 17.65 6.22 -5.42
CA ARG A 273 16.90 5.18 -6.13
C ARG A 273 15.62 4.80 -5.37
N ILE A 274 15.68 4.75 -4.04
CA ILE A 274 14.52 4.47 -3.20
C ILE A 274 13.51 5.63 -3.27
N LEU A 275 13.98 6.87 -3.16
CA LEU A 275 13.12 8.05 -3.26
C LEU A 275 12.46 8.13 -4.65
N ASP A 276 13.23 7.96 -5.73
CA ASP A 276 12.69 7.90 -7.09
C ASP A 276 11.66 6.76 -7.25
N GLY A 277 11.97 5.59 -6.70
CA GLY A 277 11.08 4.44 -6.63
C GLY A 277 9.71 4.79 -6.05
N LEU A 278 9.72 5.41 -4.86
CA LEU A 278 8.51 5.82 -4.14
C LEU A 278 7.75 6.92 -4.88
N LEU A 279 8.45 7.88 -5.50
CA LEU A 279 7.86 8.95 -6.34
C LEU A 279 7.32 8.44 -7.70
N GLY A 280 7.31 7.12 -7.93
CA GLY A 280 6.46 6.50 -8.95
C GLY A 280 4.97 6.44 -8.56
N SER A 281 4.68 6.64 -7.28
CA SER A 281 3.32 6.62 -6.73
C SER A 281 2.52 7.85 -7.17
N SER A 282 1.20 7.69 -7.31
CA SER A 282 0.26 8.81 -7.29
C SER A 282 0.16 9.40 -5.88
N ILE A 283 0.13 8.53 -4.86
CA ILE A 283 -0.03 8.89 -3.45
C ILE A 283 0.92 8.04 -2.60
N ILE A 284 1.59 8.68 -1.64
CA ILE A 284 2.33 8.03 -0.57
C ILE A 284 1.67 8.36 0.76
N GLY A 285 1.27 7.33 1.49
CA GLY A 285 0.71 7.43 2.83
C GLY A 285 1.71 7.07 3.92
N PHE A 286 1.65 7.78 5.04
CA PHE A 286 2.39 7.51 6.27
C PHE A 286 1.43 7.51 7.47
N HIS A 287 1.77 6.83 8.55
CA HIS A 287 0.95 6.89 9.78
C HIS A 287 0.91 8.27 10.45
N THR A 288 1.96 9.09 10.30
CA THR A 288 2.04 10.39 11.01
C THR A 288 2.48 11.50 10.08
N GLN A 289 2.03 12.73 10.37
CA GLN A 289 2.49 13.92 9.65
C GLN A 289 3.99 14.14 9.82
N PHE A 290 4.56 13.72 10.95
CA PHE A 290 5.98 13.77 11.19
C PHE A 290 6.78 12.94 10.16
N HIS A 291 6.36 11.71 9.89
CA HIS A 291 7.02 10.87 8.88
C HIS A 291 6.83 11.41 7.45
N ALA A 292 5.64 11.93 7.13
CA ALA A 292 5.38 12.58 5.84
C ALA A 292 6.31 13.80 5.62
N ASN A 293 6.50 14.61 6.67
CA ASN A 293 7.42 15.76 6.62
C ASN A 293 8.87 15.32 6.43
N ASN A 294 9.33 14.32 7.19
CA ASN A 294 10.70 13.78 7.06
C ASN A 294 10.95 13.20 5.66
N PHE A 295 9.95 12.54 5.07
CA PHE A 295 10.03 12.05 3.69
C PHE A 295 10.18 13.21 2.70
N ALA A 296 9.33 14.24 2.79
CA ALA A 296 9.43 15.41 1.92
C ALA A 296 10.79 16.12 2.05
N GLU A 297 11.34 16.22 3.26
CA GLU A 297 12.69 16.75 3.50
C GLU A 297 13.80 15.86 2.92
N SER A 298 13.63 14.54 2.96
CA SER A 298 14.57 13.60 2.33
C SER A 298 14.55 13.78 0.81
N VAL A 299 13.37 13.94 0.22
CA VAL A 299 13.21 14.20 -1.22
C VAL A 299 13.83 15.54 -1.61
N ASP A 300 13.51 16.62 -0.90
CA ASP A 300 14.05 17.97 -1.14
C ASP A 300 15.59 18.00 -1.06
N ARG A 301 16.16 17.22 -0.13
CA ARG A 301 17.61 17.18 0.09
C ARG A 301 18.38 16.38 -0.97
N PHE A 302 17.81 15.30 -1.48
CA PHE A 302 18.53 14.33 -2.30
C PHE A 302 18.10 14.29 -3.77
N LEU A 303 16.95 14.86 -4.12
CA LEU A 303 16.45 14.92 -5.48
C LEU A 303 16.12 16.36 -5.88
N GLU A 304 16.46 16.72 -7.11
CA GLU A 304 16.02 17.99 -7.72
C GLU A 304 14.50 17.95 -7.97
N SER A 305 13.75 18.34 -6.96
CA SER A 305 12.29 18.24 -6.92
C SER A 305 11.66 19.56 -6.45
N ARG A 306 10.37 19.73 -6.70
CA ARG A 306 9.60 20.87 -6.22
C ARG A 306 8.60 20.40 -5.17
N ILE A 307 8.75 20.88 -3.94
CA ILE A 307 7.86 20.58 -2.82
C ILE A 307 6.80 21.68 -2.70
N GLU A 308 5.53 21.31 -2.84
CA GLU A 308 4.37 22.17 -2.69
C GLU A 308 3.67 21.82 -1.37
N ARG A 309 4.17 22.40 -0.27
CA ARG A 309 3.75 22.04 1.10
C ARG A 309 2.25 22.29 1.37
N ALA A 310 1.67 23.31 0.75
CA ALA A 310 0.25 23.65 0.92
C ALA A 310 -0.68 22.54 0.39
N ASP A 311 -0.28 21.91 -0.71
CA ASP A 311 -1.03 20.86 -1.39
C ASP A 311 -0.55 19.45 -1.02
N ALA A 312 0.41 19.37 -0.07
CA ALA A 312 1.09 18.14 0.33
C ALA A 312 1.63 17.35 -0.89
N ALA A 313 2.19 18.07 -1.87
CA ALA A 313 2.56 17.52 -3.17
C ALA A 313 4.07 17.66 -3.45
N ILE A 314 4.61 16.69 -4.17
CA ILE A 314 6.00 16.65 -4.64
C ILE A 314 5.99 16.47 -6.15
N SER A 315 6.59 17.41 -6.88
CA SER A 315 6.77 17.31 -8.32
C SER A 315 8.21 16.93 -8.67
N TYR A 316 8.36 15.81 -9.37
CA TYR A 316 9.66 15.25 -9.78
C TYR A 316 9.52 14.52 -11.12
N GLY A 317 10.47 14.75 -12.05
CA GLY A 317 10.46 14.09 -13.37
C GLY A 317 9.18 14.36 -14.19
N GLY A 318 8.57 15.54 -14.04
CA GLY A 318 7.32 15.91 -14.73
C GLY A 318 6.05 15.26 -14.19
N ARG A 319 6.14 14.58 -13.04
CA ARG A 319 4.99 13.96 -12.36
C ARG A 319 4.84 14.50 -10.95
N THR A 320 3.60 14.50 -10.46
CA THR A 320 3.27 14.94 -9.11
C THR A 320 2.84 13.73 -8.27
N THR A 321 3.40 13.61 -7.07
CA THR A 321 3.05 12.63 -6.04
C THR A 321 2.49 13.36 -4.84
N LEU A 322 1.34 12.92 -4.32
CA LEU A 322 0.80 13.44 -3.07
C LEU A 322 1.36 12.67 -1.87
N VAL A 323 1.58 13.36 -0.76
CA VAL A 323 2.21 12.83 0.44
C VAL A 323 1.35 13.17 1.65
N HIS A 324 0.68 12.19 2.22
CA HIS A 324 -0.28 12.41 3.30
C HIS A 324 -0.02 11.55 4.52
N ALA A 325 -0.49 12.05 5.66
CA ALA A 325 -0.58 11.29 6.89
C ALA A 325 -1.99 10.72 7.06
N TYR A 326 -2.06 9.45 7.44
CA TYR A 326 -3.28 8.72 7.70
C TYR A 326 -3.13 7.98 9.04
N PRO A 327 -3.50 8.65 10.15
CA PRO A 327 -3.25 8.18 11.52
C PRO A 327 -4.19 7.08 11.97
#